data_AF-A0A6C0AZP0-F1
#
_entry.id   AF-A0A6C0AZP0-F1
#
_cell.length_a   1.000
_cell.length_b   1.000
_cell.length_c   1.000
_cell.angle_alpha   90.00
_cell.angle_beta   90.00
_cell.angle_gamma   90.00
#
_symmetry.space_group_name_H-M   'P 1'
#
loop_
_entity.id
_entity.type
_entity.pdbx_description
1 polymer ?
#
loop_
_entity_poly.entity_id
_entity_poly.type
_entity_poly.pdbx_seq_one_letter_code
_entity_poly.pdbx_strand_id
1 'polypeptide(L)'
;MYYYILGLTFLKSLNPYFRKHILNILESHELLFINTLIISFIVLSIFIYKCLFGNTFYKSLEKYKRLTFGHYSCILMICIFTVLSTLFVYELDKNFNTPFLNSIFIKVATILFVFLAGVFLFEEKYTMKQIIGLFLTIFGVYLITQNK
;
A
#
# COMPACT_ATOMS: atom_id res chain seq x y z
N MET A 1 9.18 -17.19 -2.17
CA MET A 1 7.92 -16.56 -1.72
C MET A 1 7.97 -16.15 -0.25
N TYR A 2 8.18 -17.07 0.69
CA TYR A 2 8.19 -16.76 2.13
C TYR A 2 9.21 -15.69 2.56
N TYR A 3 10.43 -15.71 2.02
CA TYR A 3 11.43 -14.66 2.30
C TYR A 3 10.99 -13.25 1.87
N TYR A 4 10.35 -13.12 0.71
CA TYR A 4 9.80 -11.84 0.26
C TYR A 4 8.66 -11.37 1.15
N ILE A 5 7.80 -12.30 1.59
CA ILE A 5 6.69 -11.98 2.50
C ILE A 5 7.25 -11.49 3.84
N LEU A 6 8.21 -12.21 4.44
CA LEU A 6 8.83 -11.82 5.71
C LEU A 6 9.56 -10.48 5.65
N GLY A 7 10.33 -10.24 4.59
CA GLY A 7 11.00 -8.95 4.41
C GLY A 7 10.00 -7.81 4.25
N LEU A 8 8.96 -8.01 3.45
CA LEU A 8 7.91 -7.00 3.24
C LEU A 8 7.10 -6.73 4.51
N THR A 9 6.76 -7.75 5.30
CA THR A 9 6.01 -7.56 6.54
C THR A 9 6.83 -6.82 7.58
N PHE A 10 8.12 -7.15 7.71
CA PHE A 10 9.03 -6.44 8.61
C PHE A 10 9.18 -4.97 8.23
N LEU A 11 9.44 -4.66 6.95
CA LEU A 11 9.58 -3.27 6.51
C LEU A 11 8.26 -2.49 6.66
N LYS A 12 7.12 -3.11 6.33
CA LYS A 12 5.81 -2.47 6.47
C LYS A 12 5.38 -2.28 7.92
N SER A 13 5.83 -3.12 8.86
CA SER A 13 5.45 -3.00 10.27
C SER A 13 6.14 -1.83 10.97
N LEU A 14 7.32 -1.40 10.50
CA LEU A 14 8.04 -0.24 11.04
C LEU A 14 7.40 1.09 10.63
N ASN A 15 6.75 1.13 9.46
CA ASN A 15 6.24 2.36 8.87
C ASN A 15 5.26 3.15 9.77
N PRO A 16 4.25 2.53 10.42
CA PRO A 16 3.34 3.24 11.33
C PRO A 16 4.05 3.87 12.54
N TYR A 17 5.13 3.25 13.04
CA TYR A 17 5.88 3.77 14.19
C TYR A 17 6.68 5.02 13.80
N PHE A 18 7.46 4.96 12.72
CA PHE A 18 8.18 6.13 12.22
C PHE A 18 7.23 7.28 11.88
N ARG A 19 6.11 6.96 11.25
CA ARG A 19 5.06 7.92 10.94
C ARG A 19 4.53 8.62 12.18
N LYS A 20 4.25 7.89 13.27
CA LYS A 20 3.79 8.47 14.54
C LYS A 20 4.77 9.51 15.07
N HIS A 21 6.07 9.21 15.02
CA HIS A 21 7.11 10.14 15.49
C HIS A 21 7.16 11.42 14.66
N ILE A 22 6.96 11.33 13.34
CA ILE A 22 7.04 12.49 12.45
C ILE A 22 5.74 13.32 12.49
N LEU A 23 4.58 12.67 12.59
CA LEU A 23 3.26 13.34 12.70
C LEU A 23 3.08 14.16 13.99
N ASN A 24 3.92 13.93 15.01
CA ASN A 24 3.95 14.79 16.20
C ASN A 24 4.54 16.18 15.90
N ILE A 25 5.27 16.33 14.79
CA ILE A 25 5.98 17.57 14.43
C ILE A 25 5.38 18.19 13.17
N LEU A 26 5.02 17.38 12.17
CA LEU A 26 4.51 17.82 10.88
C LEU A 26 3.02 17.54 10.70
N GLU A 27 2.35 18.36 9.88
CA GLU A 27 0.99 18.06 9.45
C GLU A 27 0.92 16.94 8.37
N SER A 28 -0.25 16.32 8.25
CA SER A 28 -0.51 15.19 7.35
C SER A 28 -0.14 15.51 5.89
N HIS A 29 -0.43 16.73 5.43
CA HIS A 29 -0.17 17.15 4.06
C HIS A 29 1.32 17.47 3.80
N GLU A 30 2.01 18.05 4.78
CA GLU A 30 3.44 18.34 4.72
C GLU A 30 4.26 17.04 4.70
N LEU A 31 3.88 16.09 5.56
CA LEU A 31 4.52 14.77 5.60
C LEU A 31 4.34 14.02 4.28
N LEU A 32 3.15 14.04 3.68
CA LEU A 32 2.91 13.44 2.38
C LEU A 32 3.82 14.05 1.31
N PHE A 33 3.93 15.38 1.29
CA PHE A 33 4.76 16.09 0.31
C PHE A 33 6.23 15.67 0.41
N ILE A 34 6.82 15.75 1.62
CA ILE A 34 8.22 15.38 1.85
C ILE A 34 8.46 13.90 1.51
N ASN A 35 7.57 13.01 1.95
CA ASN A 35 7.68 11.58 1.67
C ASN A 35 7.65 11.29 0.16
N THR A 36 6.73 11.93 -0.58
CA THR A 36 6.60 11.73 -2.03
C THR A 36 7.81 12.27 -2.78
N LEU A 37 8.39 13.39 -2.34
CA LEU A 37 9.60 13.97 -2.91
C LEU A 37 10.79 13.02 -2.73
N ILE A 38 11.00 12.49 -1.51
CA ILE A 38 12.08 11.54 -1.22
C ILE A 38 11.90 10.26 -2.05
N ILE A 39 10.69 9.71 -2.12
CA ILE A 39 10.39 8.52 -2.95
C ILE A 39 10.70 8.80 -4.42
N SER A 40 10.29 9.96 -4.95
CA SER A 40 10.58 10.36 -6.33
C SER A 40 12.09 10.38 -6.61
N PHE A 41 12.88 10.95 -5.71
CA PHE A 41 14.34 11.01 -5.84
C PHE A 41 14.98 9.60 -5.86
N ILE A 42 14.52 8.70 -4.98
CA ILE A 42 15.00 7.31 -4.94
C ILE A 42 14.64 6.57 -6.24
N VAL A 43 13.38 6.67 -6.69
CA VAL A 43 12.91 6.00 -7.91
C VAL A 43 13.65 6.52 -9.14
N LEU A 44 13.87 7.83 -9.22
CA LEU A 44 14.62 8.47 -10.30
C LEU A 44 16.08 8.01 -10.32
N SER A 45 16.72 7.87 -9.15
CA SER A 45 18.09 7.34 -9.03
C SER A 45 18.18 5.89 -9.54
N ILE A 46 17.22 5.04 -9.18
CA ILE A 46 17.14 3.66 -9.69
C ILE A 46 16.93 3.63 -11.20
N PHE A 47 16.10 4.53 -11.73
CA PHE A 47 15.84 4.64 -13.16
C PHE A 47 17.10 5.06 -13.92
N ILE A 48 17.83 6.07 -13.44
CA ILE A 48 19.11 6.50 -14.02
C ILE A 48 20.12 5.35 -14.00
N TYR A 49 20.26 4.66 -12.86
CA TYR A 49 21.16 3.51 -12.76
C TYR A 49 20.84 2.44 -13.82
N LYS A 50 19.56 2.10 -13.99
CA LYS A 50 19.12 1.14 -15.02
C LYS A 50 19.33 1.65 -16.45
N CYS A 51 19.24 2.97 -16.67
CA CYS A 51 19.49 3.59 -17.97
C CYS A 51 20.99 3.55 -18.34
N LEU A 52 21.88 3.80 -17.38
CA LEU A 52 23.33 3.87 -17.62
C LEU A 52 23.97 2.48 -17.72
N PHE A 53 23.57 1.54 -16.86
CA PHE A 53 24.21 0.23 -16.77
C PHE A 53 23.40 -0.91 -17.40
N GLY A 54 22.11 -0.68 -17.67
CA GLY A 54 21.26 -1.66 -18.33
C GLY A 54 20.99 -1.26 -19.77
N ASN A 55 21.33 -2.13 -20.73
CA ASN A 55 20.91 -2.04 -22.15
C ASN A 55 19.37 -2.17 -22.35
N THR A 56 18.57 -1.82 -21.35
CA THR A 56 17.11 -1.96 -21.29
C THR A 56 16.37 -0.63 -21.52
N PHE A 57 17.08 0.49 -21.68
CA PHE A 57 16.47 1.80 -21.90
C PHE A 57 15.61 1.83 -23.17
N TYR A 58 16.15 1.36 -24.30
CA TYR A 58 15.41 1.26 -25.56
C TYR A 58 14.17 0.37 -25.45
N LYS A 59 14.28 -0.78 -24.76
CA LYS A 59 13.15 -1.69 -24.52
C LYS A 59 12.07 -1.06 -23.63
N SER A 60 12.46 -0.18 -22.70
CA SER A 60 11.52 0.55 -21.84
C SER A 60 10.79 1.64 -22.62
N LEU A 61 11.49 2.40 -23.48
CA LEU A 61 10.89 3.39 -24.37
C LEU A 61 9.87 2.78 -25.33
N GLU A 62 10.17 1.60 -25.88
CA GLU A 62 9.24 0.90 -26.76
C GLU A 62 7.95 0.51 -26.03
N LYS A 63 8.04 0.09 -24.76
CA LYS A 63 6.87 -0.21 -23.93
C LYS A 63 6.03 1.03 -23.62
N TYR A 64 6.66 2.17 -23.34
CA TYR A 64 5.92 3.42 -23.11
C TYR A 64 5.15 3.88 -24.35
N LYS A 65 5.71 3.68 -25.55
CA LYS A 65 5.02 3.98 -26.81
C LYS A 65 3.80 3.09 -27.07
N ARG A 66 3.79 1.87 -26.52
CA ARG A 66 2.67 0.93 -26.65
C ARG A 66 1.52 1.19 -25.65
N LEU A 67 1.70 2.09 -24.69
CA LEU A 67 0.64 2.44 -23.74
C LEU A 67 -0.45 3.26 -24.42
N THR A 68 -1.68 2.75 -24.36
CA THR A 68 -2.87 3.48 -24.83
C THR A 68 -3.34 4.51 -23.79
N PHE A 69 -4.18 5.46 -24.22
CA PHE A 69 -4.77 6.48 -23.35
C PHE A 69 -5.48 5.89 -22.12
N GLY A 70 -6.16 4.74 -22.27
CA GLY A 70 -6.80 4.04 -21.16
C GLY A 70 -5.82 3.65 -20.04
N HIS A 71 -4.60 3.22 -20.39
CA HIS A 71 -3.59 2.88 -19.39
C HIS A 71 -3.12 4.09 -18.61
N TYR A 72 -2.95 5.24 -19.27
CA TYR A 72 -2.60 6.50 -18.60
C TYR A 72 -3.71 6.94 -17.64
N SER A 73 -4.97 6.78 -18.02
CA SER A 73 -6.11 7.04 -17.12
C SER A 73 -6.09 6.14 -15.89
N CYS A 74 -5.78 4.85 -16.04
CA CYS A 74 -5.66 3.94 -14.90
C CYS A 74 -4.52 4.34 -13.96
N ILE A 75 -3.34 4.71 -14.51
CA ILE A 75 -2.21 5.18 -13.71
C ILE A 75 -2.61 6.44 -12.93
N LEU A 76 -3.28 7.39 -13.57
CA LEU A 76 -3.75 8.61 -12.93
C LEU A 76 -4.73 8.31 -11.78
N MET A 77 -5.68 7.41 -11.98
CA MET A 77 -6.60 6.97 -10.92
C MET A 77 -5.86 6.30 -9.75
N ILE A 78 -4.87 5.45 -10.04
CA ILE A 78 -4.03 4.84 -8.99
C ILE A 78 -3.31 5.91 -8.19
N CYS A 79 -2.74 6.93 -8.83
CA CYS A 79 -2.08 8.04 -8.14
C CYS A 79 -3.04 8.82 -7.24
N ILE A 80 -4.24 9.17 -7.73
CA ILE A 80 -5.25 9.87 -6.93
C ILE A 80 -5.65 9.03 -5.71
N PHE A 81 -5.97 7.76 -5.89
CA PHE A 81 -6.34 6.87 -4.78
C PHE A 81 -5.19 6.68 -3.79
N THR A 82 -3.94 6.63 -4.27
CA THR A 82 -2.77 6.53 -3.40
C THR A 82 -2.61 7.77 -2.54
N VAL A 83 -2.75 8.97 -3.12
CA VAL A 83 -2.65 10.24 -2.38
C VAL A 83 -3.76 10.35 -1.34
N LEU A 84 -5.02 10.16 -1.75
CA LEU A 84 -6.17 10.28 -0.86
C LEU A 84 -6.12 9.25 0.27
N SER A 85 -5.86 7.98 -0.06
CA SER A 85 -5.73 6.94 0.97
C SER A 85 -4.62 7.27 1.96
N THR A 86 -3.45 7.71 1.48
CA THR A 86 -2.33 8.03 2.37
C THR A 86 -2.65 9.19 3.31
N LEU A 87 -3.35 10.24 2.82
CA LEU A 87 -3.84 11.34 3.66
C LEU A 87 -4.81 10.86 4.73
N PHE A 88 -5.82 10.05 4.37
CA PHE A 88 -6.76 9.51 5.35
C PHE A 88 -6.05 8.66 6.41
N VAL A 89 -5.04 7.87 6.04
CA VAL A 89 -4.28 7.12 7.05
C VAL A 89 -3.39 8.06 7.89
N TYR A 90 -2.86 9.16 7.35
CA TYR A 90 -2.09 10.14 8.15
C TYR A 90 -3.00 10.75 9.22
N GLU A 91 -4.22 11.12 8.81
CA GLU A 91 -5.20 11.74 9.69
C GLU A 91 -5.72 10.76 10.75
N LEU A 92 -5.94 9.49 10.37
CA LEU A 92 -6.25 8.43 11.32
C LEU A 92 -5.12 8.28 12.35
N ASP A 93 -3.87 8.17 11.92
CA ASP A 93 -2.74 7.98 12.83
C ASP A 93 -2.43 9.20 13.70
N LYS A 94 -2.81 10.41 13.25
CA LYS A 94 -2.63 11.66 14.00
C LYS A 94 -3.74 11.87 15.04
N ASN A 95 -5.01 11.69 14.65
CA ASN A 95 -6.16 12.13 15.45
C ASN A 95 -6.90 10.99 16.16
N PHE A 96 -6.73 9.74 15.72
CA PHE A 96 -7.58 8.62 16.15
C PHE A 96 -6.76 7.40 16.56
N ASN A 97 -7.04 6.86 17.76
CA ASN A 97 -6.47 5.60 18.26
C ASN A 97 -4.93 5.54 18.27
N THR A 98 -4.39 4.34 18.52
CA THR A 98 -2.97 4.06 18.32
C THR A 98 -2.71 3.62 16.88
N PRO A 99 -1.54 3.92 16.28
CA PRO A 99 -1.19 3.47 14.92
C PRO A 99 -1.25 1.95 14.76
N PHE A 100 -1.04 1.21 15.85
CA PHE A 100 -1.23 -0.23 15.89
C PHE A 100 -2.67 -0.62 15.53
N LEU A 101 -3.66 -0.10 16.26
CA LEU A 101 -5.08 -0.39 16.03
C LEU A 101 -5.51 0.05 14.62
N ASN A 102 -5.14 1.25 14.19
CA ASN A 102 -5.47 1.74 12.84
C ASN A 102 -4.90 0.82 11.75
N SER A 103 -3.62 0.43 11.88
CA SER A 103 -2.98 -0.47 10.91
C SER A 103 -3.65 -1.84 10.82
N ILE A 104 -4.26 -2.29 11.91
CA ILE A 104 -4.98 -3.55 12.00
C ILE A 104 -6.36 -3.44 11.35
N PHE A 105 -7.14 -2.40 11.71
CA PHE A 105 -8.46 -2.16 11.11
C PHE A 105 -8.39 -2.00 9.59
N ILE A 106 -7.42 -1.23 9.10
CA ILE A 106 -7.21 -1.02 7.66
C ILE A 106 -6.92 -2.35 6.95
N LYS A 107 -6.09 -3.22 7.55
CA LYS A 107 -5.77 -4.54 6.97
C LYS A 107 -7.00 -5.43 6.87
N VAL A 108 -7.84 -5.48 7.91
CA VAL A 108 -9.09 -6.27 7.88
C VAL A 108 -10.04 -5.77 6.81
N ALA A 109 -10.28 -4.45 6.78
CA ALA A 109 -11.12 -3.84 5.75
C ALA A 109 -10.58 -4.14 4.36
N THR A 110 -9.25 -4.02 4.15
CA THR A 110 -8.61 -4.35 2.87
C THR A 110 -8.81 -5.80 2.46
N ILE A 111 -8.64 -6.76 3.39
CA ILE A 111 -8.85 -8.19 3.11
C ILE A 111 -10.30 -8.45 2.67
N LEU A 112 -11.28 -7.84 3.35
CA LEU A 112 -12.69 -7.96 3.00
C LEU A 112 -12.99 -7.37 1.62
N PHE A 113 -12.53 -6.16 1.33
CA PHE A 113 -12.76 -5.53 0.03
C PHE A 113 -12.09 -6.27 -1.12
N VAL A 114 -10.87 -6.78 -0.91
CA VAL A 114 -10.16 -7.58 -1.92
C VAL A 114 -10.90 -8.89 -2.18
N PHE A 115 -11.37 -9.56 -1.13
CA PHE A 115 -12.19 -10.78 -1.27
C PHE A 115 -13.48 -10.51 -2.05
N LEU A 116 -14.21 -9.45 -1.71
CA LEU A 116 -15.43 -9.06 -2.42
C LEU A 116 -15.15 -8.70 -3.88
N ALA A 117 -14.07 -7.97 -4.15
CA ALA A 117 -13.64 -7.67 -5.52
C ALA A 117 -13.30 -8.95 -6.29
N GLY A 118 -12.59 -9.90 -5.67
CA GLY A 118 -12.29 -11.21 -6.25
C GLY A 118 -13.56 -11.97 -6.67
N VAL A 119 -14.56 -12.00 -5.79
CA VAL A 119 -15.84 -12.67 -6.07
C VAL A 119 -16.65 -11.95 -7.15
N PHE A 120 -16.84 -10.63 -7.04
CA PHE A 120 -17.78 -9.90 -7.89
C PHE A 120 -17.19 -9.41 -9.21
N LEU A 121 -15.91 -9.02 -9.24
CA LEU A 121 -15.27 -8.47 -10.45
C LEU A 121 -14.49 -9.53 -11.23
N PHE A 122 -13.87 -10.48 -10.53
CA PHE A 122 -13.01 -11.49 -11.14
C PHE A 122 -13.64 -12.89 -11.19
N GLU A 123 -14.87 -13.03 -10.67
CA GLU A 123 -15.62 -14.29 -10.60
C GLU A 123 -14.81 -15.44 -9.97
N GLU A 124 -13.93 -15.11 -9.03
CA GLU A 124 -13.04 -16.08 -8.39
C GLU A 124 -13.84 -17.02 -7.49
N LYS A 125 -13.63 -18.33 -7.69
CA LYS A 125 -14.26 -19.37 -6.86
C LYS A 125 -13.36 -19.68 -5.68
N TYR A 126 -13.79 -19.24 -4.50
CA TYR A 126 -13.11 -19.55 -3.25
C TYR A 126 -13.60 -20.87 -2.65
N THR A 127 -12.64 -21.71 -2.25
CA THR A 127 -12.95 -22.96 -1.52
C THR A 127 -13.40 -22.67 -0.10
N MET A 128 -14.21 -23.57 0.48
CA MET A 128 -14.66 -23.44 1.88
C MET A 128 -13.49 -23.28 2.87
N LYS A 129 -12.35 -23.93 2.61
CA LYS A 129 -11.15 -23.77 3.43
C LYS A 129 -10.59 -22.34 3.41
N GLN A 130 -10.60 -21.68 2.25
CA GLN A 130 -10.15 -20.30 2.11
C GLN A 130 -11.10 -19.33 2.80
N ILE A 131 -12.41 -19.56 2.70
CA ILE A 131 -13.44 -18.76 3.39
C ILE A 131 -13.29 -18.87 4.91
N ILE A 132 -13.12 -20.09 5.43
CA ILE A 132 -12.86 -20.33 6.86
C ILE A 132 -11.55 -19.65 7.30
N GLY A 133 -10.49 -19.74 6.50
CA GLY A 133 -9.21 -19.07 6.78
C GLY A 133 -9.34 -17.54 6.83
N LEU A 134 -10.12 -16.95 5.93
CA LEU A 134 -10.43 -15.52 5.95
C LEU A 134 -11.20 -15.12 7.21
N PHE A 135 -12.22 -15.90 7.59
CA PHE A 135 -12.97 -15.67 8.82
C PHE A 135 -12.09 -15.76 10.08
N LEU A 136 -11.23 -16.79 10.17
CA LEU A 136 -10.26 -16.94 11.26
C LEU A 136 -9.28 -15.76 11.34
N THR A 137 -8.86 -15.21 10.20
CA THR A 137 -7.98 -14.05 10.16
C THR A 137 -8.67 -12.80 10.71
N ILE A 138 -9.91 -12.56 10.28
CA ILE A 138 -10.73 -11.44 10.78
C ILE A 138 -10.99 -11.59 12.27
N PHE A 139 -11.37 -12.79 12.71
CA PHE A 139 -11.63 -13.08 14.11
C PHE A 139 -10.37 -12.93 14.98
N GLY A 140 -9.23 -13.46 14.54
CA GLY A 140 -7.96 -13.31 15.25
C GLY A 140 -7.54 -11.85 15.38
N VAL A 141 -7.75 -11.05 14.33
CA VAL A 141 -7.53 -9.61 14.39
C VAL A 141 -8.50 -8.95 15.39
N TYR A 142 -9.80 -9.27 15.33
CA TYR A 142 -10.79 -8.71 16.25
C TYR A 142 -10.40 -8.95 17.72
N LEU A 143 -9.94 -10.16 18.05
CA LEU A 143 -9.46 -10.48 19.40
C LEU A 143 -8.27 -9.62 19.84
N ILE A 144 -7.29 -9.38 18.96
CA ILE A 144 -6.14 -8.51 19.26
C ILE A 144 -6.57 -7.05 19.52
N THR A 145 -7.66 -6.65 18.88
CA THR A 145 -8.20 -5.29 18.96
C THR A 145 -9.04 -5.08 20.23
N GLN A 146 -9.55 -6.15 20.84
CA GLN A 146 -10.17 -6.13 22.18
C GLN A 146 -9.10 -6.04 23.27
N ASN A 147 -8.54 -4.85 23.46
CA ASN A 147 -7.98 -4.45 24.74
C ASN A 147 -8.61 -3.12 25.13
N LYS A 148 -9.20 -3.07 26.32
CA LYS A 148 -9.54 -1.83 27.02
C LYS A 148 -8.28 -0.97 27.19
#